data_AF-A0A0L7SUX7-F1
#
_entry.id   AF-A0A0L7SUX7-F1
#
_cell.length_a   1.000
_cell.length_b   1.000
_cell.length_c   1.000
_cell.angle_alpha   90.00
_cell.angle_beta   90.00
_cell.angle_gamma   90.00
#
_symmetry.space_group_name_H-M   'P 1'
#
loop_
_entity.id
_entity.type
_entity.pdbx_description
1 polymer ?
#
loop_
_entity_poly.entity_id
_entity_poly.type
_entity_poly.pdbx_seq_one_letter_code
_entity_poly.pdbx_strand_id
1 'polypeptide(L)'
;QVYGPMVGEISHRQQIRLFEIIYPYYEKLSKNYYLKYTKNIPDAATWDAIDVKIKEVYIDIVYQGVDDVIVLVKAVASNNPKQLTDVINQSAHYSQYEKERKRIRNLL
;
A
#
# COMPACT_ATOMS: atom_id res chain seq x y z
N GLN A 1 24.68 24.56 -2.00
CA GLN A 1 23.70 25.39 -1.28
C GLN A 1 22.98 24.49 -0.28
N VAL A 2 23.11 24.74 1.02
CA VAL A 2 22.54 23.88 2.07
C VAL A 2 21.18 24.45 2.46
N TYR A 3 20.10 23.78 2.05
CA TYR A 3 18.71 24.18 2.34
C TYR A 3 18.25 23.87 3.77
N GLY A 4 19.09 23.21 4.57
CA GLY A 4 18.77 22.71 5.92
C GLY A 4 18.30 23.74 6.96
N PRO A 5 18.76 25.01 6.99
CA PRO A 5 18.36 25.95 8.05
C PRO A 5 17.03 26.69 7.82
N MET A 6 16.44 26.62 6.62
CA MET A 6 15.26 27.44 6.27
C MET A 6 13.92 26.70 6.35
N VAL A 7 13.93 25.42 6.72
CA VAL A 7 12.71 24.61 6.86
C VAL A 7 12.67 24.06 8.27
N GLY A 8 11.80 24.62 9.12
CA GLY A 8 11.57 24.12 10.48
C GLY A 8 10.79 22.80 10.49
N GLU A 9 10.64 22.21 11.68
CA GLU A 9 9.82 21.00 11.85
C GLU A 9 8.35 21.25 11.45
N ILE A 10 7.78 20.32 10.71
CA ILE A 10 6.36 20.39 10.34
C ILE A 10 5.48 19.94 11.50
N SER A 11 4.51 20.77 11.87
CA SER A 11 3.50 20.44 12.89
C SER A 11 2.68 19.21 12.48
N HIS A 12 2.06 18.56 13.46
CA HIS A 12 1.17 17.42 13.20
C HIS A 12 0.06 17.75 12.19
N ARG A 13 -0.53 18.95 12.27
CA ARG A 13 -1.53 19.41 11.30
C ARG A 13 -0.97 19.52 9.88
N GLN A 14 0.27 19.98 9.73
CA GLN A 14 0.95 20.03 8.44
C GLN A 14 1.26 18.62 7.91
N GLN A 15 1.64 17.68 8.78
CA GLN A 15 1.83 16.27 8.39
C GLN A 15 0.53 15.66 7.87
N ILE A 16 -0.59 15.85 8.56
CA ILE A 16 -1.92 15.40 8.10
C ILE A 16 -2.23 16.03 6.74
N ARG A 17 -2.01 17.34 6.59
CA ARG A 17 -2.33 18.03 5.34
C ARG A 17 -1.50 17.51 4.17
N LEU A 18 -0.21 17.23 4.39
CA LEU A 18 0.64 16.64 3.37
C LEU A 18 0.16 15.23 3.00
N PHE A 19 -0.22 14.43 3.99
CA PHE A 19 -0.79 13.11 3.76
C PHE A 19 -2.07 13.18 2.92
N GLU A 20 -3.02 14.05 3.26
CA GLU A 20 -4.27 14.25 2.50
C GLU A 20 -4.02 14.67 1.03
N ILE A 21 -2.96 15.44 0.78
CA ILE A 21 -2.61 15.90 -0.56
C ILE A 21 -2.06 14.74 -1.40
N ILE A 22 -1.20 13.91 -0.83
CA ILE A 22 -0.49 12.86 -1.58
C ILE A 22 -1.28 11.55 -1.64
N TYR A 23 -2.12 11.24 -0.65
CA TYR A 23 -2.80 9.95 -0.58
C TYR A 23 -3.68 9.64 -1.81
N PRO A 24 -4.48 10.57 -2.37
CA PRO A 24 -5.25 10.32 -3.58
C PRO A 24 -4.40 9.95 -4.80
N TYR A 25 -3.15 10.45 -4.87
CA TYR A 25 -2.21 10.07 -5.92
C TYR A 25 -1.81 8.59 -5.78
N TYR A 26 -1.53 8.13 -4.56
CA TYR A 26 -1.18 6.75 -4.30
C TYR A 26 -2.36 5.80 -4.47
N GLU A 27 -3.58 6.21 -4.13
CA GLU A 27 -4.80 5.45 -4.45
C GLU A 27 -4.92 5.23 -5.97
N LYS A 28 -4.77 6.29 -6.76
CA LYS A 28 -4.81 6.22 -8.23
C LYS A 28 -3.68 5.34 -8.79
N LEU A 29 -2.46 5.48 -8.27
CA LEU A 29 -1.31 4.67 -8.67
C LEU A 29 -1.55 3.18 -8.38
N SER A 30 -2.07 2.88 -7.19
CA SER A 30 -2.44 1.53 -6.77
C SER A 30 -3.49 0.93 -7.70
N LYS A 31 -4.55 1.68 -8.02
CA LYS A 31 -5.56 1.24 -8.99
C LYS A 31 -4.95 0.95 -10.37
N ASN A 32 -4.04 1.80 -10.85
CA ASN A 32 -3.37 1.59 -12.13
C ASN A 32 -2.50 0.34 -12.14
N TYR A 33 -1.73 0.08 -11.08
CA TYR A 33 -0.95 -1.16 -10.95
C TYR A 33 -1.87 -2.37 -10.92
N TYR A 34 -2.91 -2.33 -10.10
CA TYR A 34 -3.89 -3.41 -10.03
C TYR A 34 -4.45 -3.74 -11.41
N LEU A 35 -5.09 -2.77 -12.08
CA LEU A 35 -5.70 -2.96 -13.40
C LEU A 35 -4.70 -3.37 -14.49
N LYS A 36 -3.43 -2.97 -14.38
CA LYS A 36 -2.39 -3.37 -15.34
C LYS A 36 -2.02 -4.84 -15.17
N TYR A 37 -1.87 -5.31 -13.94
CA TYR A 37 -1.33 -6.64 -13.65
C TYR A 37 -2.41 -7.71 -13.39
N THR A 38 -3.68 -7.33 -13.24
CA THR A 38 -4.80 -8.30 -13.13
C THR A 38 -5.40 -8.75 -14.45
N LYS A 39 -5.06 -8.12 -15.59
CA LYS A 39 -5.65 -8.43 -16.91
C LYS A 39 -5.63 -9.92 -17.29
N ASN A 40 -4.62 -10.63 -16.83
CA ASN A 40 -4.38 -12.03 -17.16
C ASN A 40 -4.55 -12.96 -15.94
N ILE A 41 -5.16 -12.49 -14.85
CA ILE A 41 -5.42 -13.29 -13.65
C ILE A 41 -6.89 -13.74 -13.71
N PRO A 42 -7.16 -15.03 -13.92
CA PRO A 42 -8.52 -15.57 -13.83
C PRO A 42 -9.10 -15.30 -12.44
N ASP A 43 -10.41 -15.03 -12.40
CA ASP A 43 -11.17 -14.83 -11.16
C ASP A 43 -10.68 -13.68 -10.25
N ALA A 44 -9.86 -12.77 -10.78
CA ALA A 44 -9.44 -11.59 -10.04
C ALA A 44 -10.65 -10.71 -9.67
N ALA A 45 -10.75 -10.33 -8.40
CA ALA A 45 -11.77 -9.39 -7.96
C ALA A 45 -11.69 -8.08 -8.77
N THR A 46 -12.82 -7.46 -9.07
CA THR A 46 -12.80 -6.11 -9.63
C THR A 46 -12.28 -5.12 -8.58
N TRP A 47 -11.66 -4.02 -8.99
CA TRP A 47 -11.11 -3.02 -8.06
C TRP A 47 -12.14 -2.59 -6.99
N ASP A 48 -13.39 -2.42 -7.39
CA ASP A 48 -14.46 -1.97 -6.50
C ASP A 48 -14.98 -3.09 -5.58
N ALA A 49 -14.77 -4.37 -5.94
CA ALA A 49 -15.15 -5.53 -5.14
C ALA A 49 -14.06 -6.00 -4.15
N ILE A 50 -12.85 -5.44 -4.21
CA ILE A 50 -11.79 -5.72 -3.22
C ILE A 50 -12.26 -5.23 -1.84
N ASP A 51 -12.12 -6.08 -0.83
CA ASP A 51 -12.38 -5.75 0.56
C ASP A 51 -11.62 -4.49 0.97
N VAL A 52 -12.29 -3.63 1.74
CA VAL A 52 -11.75 -2.31 2.11
C VAL A 52 -10.43 -2.42 2.87
N LYS A 53 -10.28 -3.39 3.77
CA LYS A 53 -9.05 -3.59 4.55
C LYS A 53 -7.89 -4.05 3.67
N ILE A 54 -8.17 -4.95 2.72
CA ILE A 54 -7.16 -5.40 1.74
C ILE A 54 -6.72 -4.22 0.88
N LYS A 55 -7.67 -3.39 0.41
CA LYS A 55 -7.38 -2.21 -0.42
C LYS A 55 -6.55 -1.17 0.33
N GLU A 56 -6.87 -0.89 1.59
CA GLU A 56 -6.11 0.03 2.43
C GLU A 56 -4.67 -0.45 2.63
N VAL A 57 -4.47 -1.72 2.97
CA VAL A 57 -3.13 -2.30 3.16
C VAL A 57 -2.35 -2.31 1.86
N TYR A 58 -3.01 -2.62 0.73
CA TYR A 58 -2.37 -2.54 -0.59
C TYR A 58 -1.89 -1.12 -0.90
N ILE A 59 -2.73 -0.11 -0.70
CA ILE A 59 -2.36 1.30 -0.93
C ILE A 59 -1.22 1.72 0.01
N ASP A 60 -1.22 1.29 1.28
CA ASP A 60 -0.13 1.57 2.22
C ASP A 60 1.20 0.97 1.77
N ILE A 61 1.20 -0.26 1.24
CA ILE A 61 2.41 -0.87 0.67
C ILE A 61 2.89 -0.08 -0.55
N VAL A 62 2.00 0.33 -1.44
CA VAL A 62 2.36 1.16 -2.61
C VAL A 62 2.90 2.53 -2.17
N TYR A 63 2.35 3.10 -1.09
CA TYR A 63 2.83 4.34 -0.47
C TYR A 63 4.25 4.18 0.12
N GLN A 64 4.49 3.10 0.84
CA GLN A 64 5.77 2.82 1.48
C GLN A 64 6.88 2.49 0.47
N GLY A 65 6.52 1.80 -0.61
CA GLY A 65 7.46 1.28 -1.60
C GLY A 65 7.14 -0.18 -1.91
N VAL A 66 7.02 -0.50 -3.19
CA VAL A 66 6.72 -1.84 -3.66
C VAL A 66 8.02 -2.60 -3.92
N ASP A 67 8.12 -3.81 -3.36
CA ASP A 67 9.19 -4.77 -3.62
C ASP A 67 8.96 -5.47 -4.97
N ASP A 68 7.89 -6.28 -5.07
CA ASP A 68 7.42 -6.89 -6.32
C ASP A 68 5.92 -6.59 -6.53
N VAL A 69 5.63 -5.79 -7.56
CA VAL A 69 4.27 -5.35 -7.90
C VAL A 69 3.40 -6.50 -8.43
N ILE A 70 3.97 -7.49 -9.11
CA ILE A 70 3.23 -8.61 -9.69
C ILE A 70 2.79 -9.56 -8.58
N VAL A 71 3.69 -9.89 -7.64
CA VAL A 71 3.36 -10.73 -6.48
C VAL A 71 2.32 -10.04 -5.61
N LEU A 72 2.49 -8.75 -5.34
CA LEU A 72 1.54 -7.98 -4.54
C LEU A 72 0.15 -7.92 -5.17
N VAL A 73 0.05 -7.61 -6.47
CA VAL A 73 -1.25 -7.56 -7.18
C VAL A 73 -1.91 -8.93 -7.21
N LYS A 74 -1.16 -10.02 -7.41
CA LYS A 74 -1.73 -11.39 -7.35
C LYS A 74 -2.34 -11.69 -5.98
N ALA A 75 -1.67 -11.32 -4.89
CA ALA A 75 -2.20 -11.52 -3.55
C ALA A 75 -3.49 -10.74 -3.33
N VAL A 76 -3.54 -9.47 -3.74
CA VAL A 76 -4.73 -8.61 -3.62
C VAL A 76 -5.88 -9.12 -4.51
N ALA A 77 -5.58 -9.60 -5.72
CA ALA A 77 -6.57 -10.05 -6.69
C ALA A 77 -7.40 -11.24 -6.20
N SER A 78 -6.85 -12.05 -5.30
CA SER A 78 -7.56 -13.17 -4.66
C SER A 78 -8.65 -12.73 -3.69
N ASN A 79 -8.68 -11.43 -3.31
CA ASN A 79 -9.54 -10.86 -2.27
C ASN A 79 -9.53 -11.65 -0.94
N ASN A 80 -8.40 -12.31 -0.64
CA ASN A 80 -8.21 -13.10 0.56
C ASN A 80 -7.13 -12.47 1.45
N PRO A 81 -7.46 -11.99 2.66
CA PRO A 81 -6.50 -11.34 3.56
C PRO A 81 -5.28 -12.19 3.89
N LYS A 82 -5.43 -13.53 3.88
CA LYS A 82 -4.32 -14.46 4.12
C LYS A 82 -3.22 -14.35 3.07
N GLN A 83 -3.57 -14.21 1.80
CA GLN A 83 -2.60 -14.10 0.71
C GLN A 83 -1.73 -12.85 0.86
N LEU A 84 -2.34 -11.74 1.27
CA LEU A 84 -1.60 -10.50 1.51
C LEU A 84 -0.73 -10.60 2.78
N THR A 85 -1.22 -11.28 3.82
CA THR A 85 -0.45 -11.57 5.04
C THR A 85 0.80 -12.41 4.74
N ASP A 86 0.66 -13.43 3.89
CA ASP A 86 1.76 -14.29 3.49
C ASP A 86 2.84 -13.50 2.72
N VAL A 87 2.43 -12.61 1.81
CA VAL A 87 3.36 -11.70 1.11
C VAL A 87 4.11 -10.78 2.07
N ILE A 88 3.43 -10.20 3.05
CA ILE A 88 4.06 -9.31 4.04
C ILE A 88 5.09 -10.06 4.89
N ASN A 89 4.78 -11.29 5.31
CA ASN A 89 5.68 -12.10 6.13
C ASN A 89 6.90 -12.62 5.35
N GLN A 90 6.74 -12.92 4.06
CA GLN A 90 7.81 -13.48 3.23
C GLN A 90 8.78 -12.42 2.70
N SER A 91 8.35 -11.17 2.54
CA SER A 91 9.23 -10.09 2.11
C SER A 91 10.01 -9.50 3.29
N ALA A 92 11.35 -9.59 3.23
CA ALA A 92 12.21 -8.87 4.16
C ALA A 92 12.01 -7.35 4.09
N HIS A 93 11.63 -6.84 2.90
CA HIS A 93 11.35 -5.42 2.70
C HIS A 93 10.13 -4.95 3.51
N TYR A 94 9.04 -5.73 3.51
CA TYR A 94 7.82 -5.37 4.23
C TYR A 94 7.88 -5.69 5.73
N SER A 95 8.37 -6.89 6.08
CA SER A 95 8.36 -7.39 7.46
C SER A 95 9.14 -6.52 8.44
N GLN A 96 10.26 -5.90 8.02
CA GLN A 96 11.06 -5.02 8.87
C GLN A 96 10.29 -3.81 9.43
N TYR A 97 9.23 -3.37 8.73
CA TYR A 97 8.40 -2.23 9.14
C TYR A 97 7.07 -2.63 9.78
N GLU A 98 6.77 -3.92 9.82
CA GLU A 98 5.44 -4.41 10.19
C GLU A 98 5.06 -4.10 11.64
N LYS A 99 6.06 -4.06 12.54
CA LYS A 99 5.86 -3.69 13.95
C LYS A 99 5.18 -2.32 14.12
N GLU A 100 5.61 -1.33 13.33
CA GLU A 100 5.07 0.03 13.40
C GLU A 100 3.85 0.21 12.50
N ARG A 101 3.84 -0.44 11.32
CA ARG A 101 2.77 -0.34 10.32
C ARG A 101 1.49 -1.09 10.71
N LYS A 102 1.60 -2.23 11.39
CA LYS A 102 0.47 -3.06 11.87
C LYS A 102 -0.54 -3.43 10.77
N ARG A 103 -0.07 -3.64 9.53
CA ARG A 103 -0.90 -4.00 8.37
C ARG A 103 -1.58 -5.35 8.56
N ILE A 104 -0.85 -6.36 9.03
CA ILE A 104 -1.40 -7.71 9.27
C ILE A 104 -2.53 -7.63 10.30
N ARG A 105 -2.40 -6.79 11.33
CA ARG A 105 -3.48 -6.59 12.31
C ARG A 105 -4.73 -5.99 11.68
N ASN A 106 -4.59 -5.12 10.67
CA ASN A 106 -5.73 -4.53 9.95
C ASN A 106 -6.45 -5.55 9.04
N LEU A 107 -5.81 -6.69 8.72
CA LEU A 107 -6.35 -7.75 7.87
C LEU A 107 -7.14 -8.83 8.64
N LEU A 108 -7.07 -8.82 9.97
CA LEU A 108 -7.85 -9.71 10.87
C LEU A 108 -9.24 -9.11 11.16
#